data_AF-A0A9R0YJH7-F1
#
_entry.id   AF-A0A9R0YJH7-F1
#
_cell.length_a   1.000
_cell.length_b   1.000
_cell.length_c   1.000
_cell.angle_alpha   90.00
_cell.angle_beta   90.00
_cell.angle_gamma   90.00
#
_symmetry.space_group_name_H-M   'P 1'
#
loop_
_entity.id
_entity.type
_entity.pdbx_description
1 polymer ?
#
loop_
_entity_poly.entity_id
_entity_poly.type
_entity_poly.pdbx_seq_one_letter_code
_entity_poly.pdbx_strand_id
1 'polypeptide(L)'
;MWASTHNDTLRAKMSSVVDVLYDCQKKMGTGYLSAFPSEFFDRAEALTTVWAPYYTIHKIMQGLLDQYTVAGNSKALEMVVEMANYFSDRVKNVIQKYSIERHWASLNEETGGMNDVLYQLYTITDDLKHLTLAHLFDKPCFLGLLAVQADSISGFHSNTHIPVVVGAQMRYEVTGDVIYKQIATSFMDMINSSHSYATGGTSAGEFWSDPKRLAATLSAENAESCTTYNMLKVYNYEAIL
;
A
#
# COMPACT_ATOMS: atom_id res chain seq x y z
N MET A 1 -12.08 10.59 10.99
CA MET A 1 -13.25 11.50 11.15
C MET A 1 -14.04 11.22 12.43
N TRP A 2 -14.60 10.03 12.63
CA TRP A 2 -15.37 9.73 13.85
C TRP A 2 -14.53 9.93 15.13
N ALA A 3 -13.32 9.38 15.22
CA ALA A 3 -12.48 9.54 16.42
C ALA A 3 -12.15 11.00 16.78
N SER A 4 -12.15 11.92 15.81
CA SER A 4 -11.87 13.34 16.06
C SER A 4 -13.12 14.14 16.45
N THR A 5 -14.31 13.60 16.21
CA THR A 5 -15.59 14.34 16.35
C THR A 5 -16.57 13.66 17.31
N HIS A 6 -16.37 12.37 17.59
CA HIS A 6 -17.27 11.48 18.32
C HIS A 6 -18.73 11.54 17.82
N ASN A 7 -18.93 11.81 16.53
CA ASN A 7 -20.27 11.95 15.95
C ASN A 7 -20.98 10.59 15.81
N ASP A 8 -22.06 10.37 16.56
CA ASP A 8 -22.81 9.11 16.56
C ASP A 8 -23.46 8.77 15.21
N THR A 9 -23.83 9.77 14.40
CA THR A 9 -24.36 9.53 13.04
C THR A 9 -23.27 8.95 12.14
N LEU A 10 -22.02 9.43 12.26
CA LEU A 10 -20.89 8.86 11.53
C LEU A 10 -20.60 7.43 12.00
N ARG A 11 -20.65 7.19 13.32
CA ARG A 11 -20.49 5.85 13.90
C ARG A 11 -21.51 4.86 13.34
N ALA A 12 -22.78 5.23 13.34
CA ALA A 12 -23.85 4.39 12.81
C ALA A 12 -23.65 4.08 11.32
N LYS A 13 -23.30 5.09 10.51
CA LYS A 13 -23.07 4.90 9.07
C LYS A 13 -21.88 4.00 8.78
N MET A 14 -20.72 4.25 9.40
CA MET A 14 -19.54 3.42 9.15
C MET A 14 -19.73 1.97 9.61
N SER A 15 -20.39 1.74 10.75
CA SER A 15 -20.74 0.39 11.21
C SER A 15 -21.69 -0.32 10.25
N SER A 16 -22.71 0.38 9.74
CA SER A 16 -23.67 -0.21 8.79
C SER A 16 -23.01 -0.67 7.48
N VAL A 17 -22.00 0.06 7.00
CA VAL A 17 -21.23 -0.35 5.81
C VAL A 17 -20.43 -1.62 6.11
N VAL A 18 -19.75 -1.69 7.26
CA VAL A 18 -19.02 -2.90 7.67
C VAL A 18 -19.94 -4.10 7.81
N ASP A 19 -21.14 -3.92 8.39
CA ASP A 19 -22.10 -5.02 8.56
C ASP A 19 -22.52 -5.62 7.21
N VAL A 20 -22.82 -4.78 6.21
CA VAL A 20 -23.19 -5.27 4.86
C VAL A 20 -22.01 -5.97 4.19
N LEU A 21 -20.81 -5.41 4.28
CA LEU A 21 -19.61 -6.03 3.71
C LEU A 21 -19.28 -7.38 4.38
N TYR A 22 -19.48 -7.47 5.70
CA TYR A 22 -19.32 -8.68 6.48
C TYR A 22 -20.28 -9.77 5.99
N ASP A 23 -21.57 -9.44 5.83
CA ASP A 23 -22.58 -10.37 5.32
C ASP A 23 -22.22 -10.87 3.91
N CYS A 24 -21.70 -9.99 3.04
CA CYS A 24 -21.21 -10.36 1.71
C CYS A 24 -20.02 -11.35 1.80
N GLN A 25 -18.98 -11.03 2.57
CA GLN A 25 -17.80 -11.89 2.71
C GLN A 25 -18.16 -13.26 3.30
N LYS A 26 -19.03 -13.29 4.33
CA LYS A 26 -19.52 -14.53 4.93
C LYS A 26 -20.37 -15.35 3.96
N LYS A 27 -21.19 -14.70 3.14
CA LYS A 27 -21.97 -15.40 2.12
C LYS A 27 -21.09 -16.02 1.03
N MET A 28 -19.98 -15.36 0.69
CA MET A 28 -18.98 -15.90 -0.24
C MET A 28 -18.19 -17.08 0.38
N GLY A 29 -17.88 -17.01 1.68
CA GLY A 29 -17.29 -18.11 2.45
C GLY A 29 -15.84 -18.44 2.09
N THR A 30 -15.17 -17.58 1.32
CA THR A 30 -13.77 -17.77 0.87
C THR A 30 -12.78 -16.84 1.55
N GLY A 31 -13.25 -15.85 2.31
CA GLY A 31 -12.44 -14.73 2.82
C GLY A 31 -12.18 -13.62 1.80
N TYR A 32 -12.56 -13.81 0.53
CA TYR A 32 -12.47 -12.76 -0.49
C TYR A 32 -13.52 -11.67 -0.30
N LEU A 33 -13.12 -10.42 -0.51
CA LEU A 33 -14.03 -9.28 -0.51
C LEU A 33 -13.58 -8.22 -1.51
N SER A 34 -14.35 -8.05 -2.59
CA SER A 34 -14.27 -6.90 -3.48
C SER A 34 -15.53 -6.83 -4.35
N ALA A 35 -15.70 -5.75 -5.11
CA ALA A 35 -16.79 -5.57 -6.07
C ALA A 35 -16.49 -6.13 -7.48
N PHE A 36 -15.37 -6.85 -7.65
CA PHE A 36 -14.96 -7.44 -8.93
C PHE A 36 -14.57 -8.92 -8.73
N PRO A 37 -14.63 -9.76 -9.78
CA PRO A 37 -14.31 -11.18 -9.65
C PRO A 37 -12.81 -11.41 -9.39
N SER A 38 -12.47 -12.52 -8.73
CA SER A 38 -11.06 -12.86 -8.45
C SER A 38 -10.21 -13.07 -9.71
N GLU A 39 -10.84 -13.23 -10.88
CA GLU A 39 -10.19 -13.34 -12.20
C GLU A 39 -9.29 -12.14 -12.53
N PHE A 40 -9.56 -10.96 -11.95
CA PHE A 40 -8.68 -9.80 -12.15
C PHE A 40 -7.29 -10.04 -11.57
N PHE A 41 -7.19 -10.79 -10.47
CA PHE A 41 -5.91 -11.21 -9.92
C PHE A 41 -5.23 -12.25 -10.81
N ASP A 42 -5.99 -13.18 -11.41
CA ASP A 42 -5.44 -14.15 -12.37
C ASP A 42 -4.75 -13.42 -13.53
N ARG A 43 -5.37 -12.35 -14.06
CA ARG A 43 -4.78 -11.50 -15.11
C ARG A 43 -3.52 -10.78 -14.64
N ALA A 44 -3.58 -10.12 -13.48
CA ALA A 44 -2.42 -9.40 -12.93
C ALA A 44 -1.23 -10.35 -12.70
N GLU A 45 -1.47 -11.51 -12.10
CA GLU A 45 -0.46 -12.53 -11.79
C GLU A 45 0.08 -13.21 -13.06
N ALA A 46 -0.71 -13.26 -14.13
CA ALA A 46 -0.29 -13.68 -15.47
C ALA A 46 0.39 -12.56 -16.29
N LEU A 47 0.61 -11.37 -15.71
CA LEU A 47 1.15 -10.18 -16.38
C LEU A 47 0.32 -9.73 -17.60
N THR A 48 -1.00 -9.94 -17.52
CA THR A 48 -1.97 -9.47 -18.51
C THR A 48 -2.59 -8.18 -18.01
N THR A 49 -2.78 -7.20 -18.90
CA THR A 49 -3.39 -5.91 -18.58
C THR A 49 -4.68 -6.11 -17.79
N VAL A 50 -4.79 -5.45 -16.64
CA VAL A 50 -5.97 -5.36 -15.77
C VAL A 50 -5.74 -4.14 -14.88
N TRP A 51 -6.80 -3.50 -14.40
CA TRP A 51 -6.65 -2.26 -13.64
C TRP A 51 -6.51 -2.54 -12.13
N ALA A 52 -5.29 -2.43 -11.61
CA ALA A 52 -4.94 -2.26 -10.21
C ALA A 52 -5.78 -3.06 -9.17
N PRO A 53 -5.90 -4.40 -9.30
CA PRO A 53 -6.72 -5.20 -8.38
C PRO A 53 -6.14 -5.24 -6.96
N TYR A 54 -4.81 -5.28 -6.82
CA TYR A 54 -4.10 -5.24 -5.54
C TYR A 54 -4.25 -3.88 -4.83
N TYR A 55 -4.16 -2.76 -5.57
CA TYR A 55 -4.48 -1.44 -5.03
C TYR A 55 -5.87 -1.37 -4.42
N THR A 56 -6.87 -1.96 -5.09
CA THR A 56 -8.27 -1.88 -4.68
C THR A 56 -8.49 -2.64 -3.37
N ILE A 57 -7.96 -3.85 -3.24
CA ILE A 57 -8.06 -4.61 -1.98
C ILE A 57 -7.27 -3.97 -0.86
N HIS A 58 -6.13 -3.31 -1.13
CA HIS A 58 -5.43 -2.53 -0.11
C HIS A 58 -6.35 -1.47 0.50
N LYS A 59 -7.18 -0.76 -0.29
CA LYS A 59 -8.11 0.24 0.27
C LYS A 59 -9.18 -0.39 1.16
N ILE A 60 -9.67 -1.56 0.77
CA ILE A 60 -10.64 -2.31 1.57
C ILE A 60 -9.99 -2.78 2.88
N MET A 61 -8.80 -3.39 2.79
CA MET A 61 -8.06 -3.91 3.94
C MET A 61 -7.69 -2.79 4.93
N GLN A 62 -7.15 -1.66 4.44
CA GLN A 62 -6.81 -0.53 5.31
C GLN A 62 -8.06 0.07 5.94
N GLY A 63 -9.16 0.21 5.18
CA GLY A 63 -10.43 0.69 5.72
C GLY A 63 -10.98 -0.21 6.82
N LEU A 64 -10.91 -1.53 6.65
CA LEU A 64 -11.32 -2.51 7.68
C LEU A 64 -10.40 -2.47 8.89
N LEU A 65 -9.09 -2.36 8.68
CA LEU A 65 -8.13 -2.24 9.77
C LEU A 65 -8.36 -0.96 10.58
N ASP A 66 -8.60 0.17 9.92
CA ASP A 66 -8.94 1.45 10.55
C ASP A 66 -10.26 1.37 11.35
N GLN A 67 -11.26 0.63 10.86
CA GLN A 67 -12.49 0.40 11.64
C GLN A 67 -12.21 -0.33 12.96
N TYR A 68 -11.23 -1.23 12.98
CA TYR A 68 -10.81 -1.90 14.21
C TYR A 68 -9.93 -0.99 15.08
N THR A 69 -8.83 -0.45 14.55
CA THR A 69 -7.84 0.30 15.33
C THR A 69 -8.39 1.61 15.87
N VAL A 70 -9.24 2.29 15.09
CA VAL A 70 -9.82 3.58 15.49
C VAL A 70 -11.09 3.38 16.31
N ALA A 71 -11.96 2.43 15.94
CA ALA A 71 -13.32 2.32 16.48
C ALA A 71 -13.68 0.99 17.15
N GLY A 72 -12.72 0.08 17.30
CA GLY A 72 -12.90 -1.19 18.01
C GLY A 72 -13.87 -2.16 17.33
N ASN A 73 -14.09 -2.05 16.02
CA ASN A 73 -15.00 -2.93 15.30
C ASN A 73 -14.36 -4.30 15.04
N SER A 74 -14.70 -5.29 15.87
CA SER A 74 -14.15 -6.66 15.78
C SER A 74 -14.53 -7.40 14.50
N LYS A 75 -15.72 -7.13 13.91
CA LYS A 75 -16.09 -7.71 12.61
C LYS A 75 -15.12 -7.26 11.53
N ALA A 76 -14.73 -5.99 11.54
CA ALA A 76 -13.79 -5.47 10.56
C ALA A 76 -12.40 -6.15 10.66
N LEU A 77 -11.93 -6.41 11.89
CA LEU A 77 -10.70 -7.18 12.11
C LEU A 77 -10.82 -8.61 11.55
N GLU A 78 -11.92 -9.30 11.85
CA GLU A 78 -12.17 -10.64 11.34
C GLU A 78 -12.12 -10.67 9.81
N MET A 79 -12.77 -9.69 9.16
CA MET A 79 -12.81 -9.60 7.71
C MET A 79 -11.43 -9.39 7.08
N VAL A 80 -10.62 -8.47 7.63
CA VAL A 80 -9.28 -8.19 7.10
C VAL A 80 -8.33 -9.37 7.31
N VAL A 81 -8.48 -10.12 8.42
CA VAL A 81 -7.74 -11.38 8.65
C VAL A 81 -8.15 -12.45 7.62
N GLU A 82 -9.44 -12.60 7.32
CA GLU A 82 -9.89 -13.51 6.27
C GLU A 82 -9.38 -13.11 4.88
N MET A 83 -9.35 -11.81 4.57
CA MET A 83 -8.74 -11.31 3.32
C MET A 83 -7.24 -11.62 3.27
N ALA A 84 -6.50 -11.36 4.36
CA ALA A 84 -5.07 -11.65 4.42
C ALA A 84 -4.76 -13.15 4.24
N ASN A 85 -5.59 -14.03 4.81
CA ASN A 85 -5.49 -15.47 4.60
C ASN A 85 -5.72 -15.85 3.12
N TYR A 86 -6.79 -15.32 2.50
CA TYR A 86 -7.08 -15.54 1.09
C TYR A 86 -5.90 -15.14 0.19
N PHE A 87 -5.35 -13.93 0.39
CA PHE A 87 -4.24 -13.44 -0.42
C PHE A 87 -2.91 -14.12 -0.09
N SER A 88 -2.69 -14.57 1.14
CA SER A 88 -1.54 -15.41 1.50
C SER A 88 -1.53 -16.69 0.68
N ASP A 89 -2.65 -17.41 0.65
CA ASP A 89 -2.73 -18.68 -0.07
C ASP A 89 -2.65 -18.47 -1.58
N ARG A 90 -3.25 -17.39 -2.07
CA ARG A 90 -3.15 -16.97 -3.46
C ARG A 90 -1.71 -16.70 -3.90
N VAL A 91 -0.99 -15.85 -3.17
CA VAL A 91 0.41 -15.52 -3.49
C VAL A 91 1.30 -16.76 -3.43
N LYS A 92 1.10 -17.64 -2.42
CA LYS A 92 1.80 -18.94 -2.37
C LYS A 92 1.55 -19.77 -3.62
N ASN A 93 0.31 -19.86 -4.10
CA ASN A 93 -0.03 -20.59 -5.31
C ASN A 93 0.61 -19.98 -6.56
N VAL A 94 0.68 -18.64 -6.66
CA VAL A 94 1.37 -17.95 -7.77
C VAL A 94 2.86 -18.28 -7.76
N ILE A 95 3.51 -18.22 -6.60
CA ILE A 95 4.94 -18.54 -6.46
C ILE A 95 5.22 -19.99 -6.80
N GLN A 96 4.37 -20.92 -6.33
CA GLN A 96 4.50 -22.35 -6.64
C GLN A 96 4.27 -22.66 -8.13
N LYS A 97 3.30 -21.99 -8.76
CA LYS A 97 2.95 -22.20 -10.17
C LYS A 97 3.96 -21.57 -11.12
N TYR A 98 4.53 -20.43 -10.75
CA TYR A 98 5.43 -19.66 -11.60
C TYR A 98 6.82 -19.49 -10.97
N SER A 99 6.99 -18.50 -10.09
CA SER A 99 8.18 -18.27 -9.27
C SER A 99 7.97 -17.06 -8.35
N ILE A 100 8.92 -16.78 -7.46
CA ILE A 100 8.91 -15.54 -6.66
C ILE A 100 9.17 -14.31 -7.53
N GLU A 101 10.01 -14.42 -8.55
CA GLU A 101 10.27 -13.36 -9.52
C GLU A 101 9.02 -13.04 -10.34
N ARG A 102 8.18 -14.04 -10.68
CA ARG A 102 6.88 -13.80 -11.31
C ARG A 102 5.97 -12.97 -10.41
N HIS A 103 5.91 -13.31 -9.12
CA HIS A 103 5.13 -12.54 -8.15
C HIS A 103 5.62 -11.09 -8.10
N TRP A 104 6.92 -10.84 -7.97
CA TRP A 104 7.43 -9.45 -7.96
C TRP A 104 7.25 -8.72 -9.30
N ALA A 105 7.27 -9.44 -10.43
CA ALA A 105 6.96 -8.86 -11.73
C ALA A 105 5.50 -8.41 -11.83
N SER A 106 4.55 -9.11 -11.19
CA SER A 106 3.13 -8.69 -11.18
C SER A 106 2.91 -7.43 -10.33
N LEU A 107 3.77 -7.18 -9.34
CA LEU A 107 3.77 -5.93 -8.57
C LEU A 107 4.29 -4.71 -9.36
N ASN A 108 4.58 -4.85 -10.66
CA ASN A 108 4.73 -3.68 -11.55
C ASN A 108 3.38 -3.04 -11.87
N GLU A 109 2.28 -3.77 -11.71
CA GLU A 109 0.94 -3.19 -11.59
C GLU A 109 0.77 -2.56 -10.20
N GLU A 110 -0.15 -1.60 -10.07
CA GLU A 110 -0.33 -0.87 -8.81
C GLU A 110 -0.91 -1.76 -7.69
N THR A 111 -0.15 -1.87 -6.60
CA THR A 111 -0.54 -2.60 -5.37
C THR A 111 -1.01 -1.68 -4.26
N GLY A 112 -0.72 -0.38 -4.36
CA GLY A 112 -0.73 0.52 -3.20
C GLY A 112 0.13 -0.03 -2.05
N GLY A 113 -0.19 0.34 -0.81
CA GLY A 113 0.48 -0.10 0.42
C GLY A 113 -0.01 -1.45 0.94
N MET A 114 -0.05 -2.48 0.07
CA MET A 114 -0.34 -3.84 0.54
C MET A 114 0.67 -4.31 1.60
N ASN A 115 1.95 -3.96 1.45
CA ASN A 115 2.96 -4.25 2.46
C ASN A 115 2.65 -3.50 3.79
N ASP A 116 2.35 -2.20 3.73
CA ASP A 116 1.98 -1.36 4.88
C ASP A 116 0.85 -1.97 5.73
N VAL A 117 -0.30 -2.23 5.11
CA VAL A 117 -1.47 -2.77 5.83
C VAL A 117 -1.22 -4.15 6.43
N LEU A 118 -0.40 -4.98 5.78
CA LEU A 118 -0.08 -6.33 6.26
C LEU A 118 0.91 -6.31 7.43
N TYR A 119 1.88 -5.39 7.45
CA TYR A 119 2.73 -5.18 8.62
C TYR A 119 1.91 -4.63 9.79
N GLN A 120 1.02 -3.68 9.56
CA GLN A 120 0.09 -3.20 10.60
C GLN A 120 -0.81 -4.32 11.13
N LEU A 121 -1.32 -5.18 10.24
CA LEU A 121 -2.12 -6.32 10.69
C LEU A 121 -1.30 -7.29 11.54
N TYR A 122 -0.02 -7.52 11.20
CA TYR A 122 0.87 -8.34 12.00
C TYR A 122 1.07 -7.79 13.42
N THR A 123 1.21 -6.47 13.61
CA THR A 123 1.36 -5.91 14.97
C THR A 123 0.13 -6.12 15.86
N ILE A 124 -1.04 -6.34 15.24
CA ILE A 124 -2.31 -6.57 15.94
C ILE A 124 -2.51 -8.07 16.24
N THR A 125 -2.17 -8.95 15.30
CA THR A 125 -2.50 -10.38 15.41
C THR A 125 -1.34 -11.27 15.84
N ASP A 126 -0.10 -10.79 15.72
CA ASP A 126 1.14 -11.57 15.88
C ASP A 126 1.19 -12.86 15.02
N ASP A 127 0.46 -12.88 13.89
CA ASP A 127 0.46 -14.02 12.97
C ASP A 127 1.57 -13.85 11.91
N LEU A 128 2.59 -14.71 11.98
CA LEU A 128 3.73 -14.70 11.06
C LEU A 128 3.32 -14.85 9.57
N LYS A 129 2.12 -15.34 9.26
CA LYS A 129 1.60 -15.34 7.88
C LYS A 129 1.40 -13.92 7.36
N HIS A 130 0.91 -12.99 8.19
CA HIS A 130 0.75 -11.59 7.81
C HIS A 130 2.12 -10.94 7.56
N LEU A 131 3.09 -11.20 8.45
CA LEU A 131 4.47 -10.74 8.27
C LEU A 131 5.10 -11.27 6.98
N THR A 132 4.93 -12.58 6.72
CA THR A 132 5.45 -13.21 5.50
C THR A 132 4.80 -12.63 4.25
N LEU A 133 3.48 -12.42 4.26
CA LEU A 133 2.78 -11.83 3.13
C LEU A 133 3.22 -10.37 2.92
N ALA A 134 3.41 -9.59 4.00
CA ALA A 134 3.91 -8.22 3.92
C ALA A 134 5.26 -8.15 3.20
N HIS A 135 6.21 -9.01 3.57
CA HIS A 135 7.52 -9.12 2.89
C HIS A 135 7.39 -9.42 1.39
N LEU A 136 6.40 -10.23 0.99
CA LEU A 136 6.18 -10.56 -0.42
C LEU A 136 5.66 -9.35 -1.22
N PHE A 137 5.11 -8.33 -0.58
CA PHE A 137 4.67 -7.08 -1.21
C PHE A 137 5.71 -5.95 -1.16
N ASP A 138 6.92 -6.15 -0.62
CA ASP A 138 7.97 -5.12 -0.51
C ASP A 138 8.62 -4.70 -1.85
N LYS A 139 8.18 -5.23 -3.01
CA LYS A 139 8.63 -4.84 -4.35
C LYS A 139 10.16 -4.54 -4.43
N PRO A 140 11.02 -5.56 -4.33
CA PRO A 140 12.47 -5.37 -4.22
C PRO A 140 13.10 -4.65 -5.41
N CYS A 141 12.51 -4.71 -6.61
CA CYS A 141 13.01 -3.99 -7.78
C CYS A 141 12.95 -2.46 -7.64
N PHE A 142 12.02 -1.95 -6.84
CA PHE A 142 11.92 -0.52 -6.55
C PHE A 142 12.67 -0.17 -5.27
N LEU A 143 12.39 -0.87 -4.17
CA LEU A 143 13.06 -0.58 -2.89
C LEU A 143 14.57 -0.81 -2.93
N GLY A 144 15.04 -1.73 -3.78
CA GLY A 144 16.47 -1.97 -4.00
C GLY A 144 17.21 -0.76 -4.58
N LEU A 145 16.57 0.04 -5.44
CA LEU A 145 17.13 1.29 -5.97
C LEU A 145 17.37 2.29 -4.84
N LEU A 146 16.40 2.39 -3.92
CA LEU A 146 16.46 3.27 -2.76
C LEU A 146 17.50 2.80 -1.73
N ALA A 147 17.66 1.48 -1.56
CA ALA A 147 18.66 0.90 -0.68
C ALA A 147 20.09 1.25 -1.09
N VAL A 148 20.34 1.42 -2.39
CA VAL A 148 21.63 1.88 -2.94
C VAL A 148 21.68 3.38 -3.20
N GLN A 149 20.68 4.14 -2.71
CA GLN A 149 20.59 5.60 -2.82
C GLN A 149 20.61 6.11 -4.28
N ALA A 150 20.10 5.32 -5.22
CA ALA A 150 20.05 5.67 -6.64
C ALA A 150 18.78 6.48 -6.97
N ASP A 151 18.95 7.72 -7.42
CA ASP A 151 17.87 8.52 -8.03
C ASP A 151 17.62 8.02 -9.47
N SER A 152 16.91 6.90 -9.56
CA SER A 152 16.55 6.22 -10.82
C SER A 152 15.05 5.94 -10.89
N ILE A 153 14.25 6.91 -10.40
CA ILE A 153 12.79 6.85 -10.35
C ILE A 153 12.10 7.59 -11.51
N SER A 154 12.86 8.19 -12.43
CA SER A 154 12.30 8.84 -13.62
C SER A 154 11.46 7.85 -14.42
N GLY A 155 10.27 8.29 -14.83
CA GLY A 155 9.27 7.48 -15.53
C GLY A 155 8.43 6.57 -14.63
N PHE A 156 8.66 6.53 -13.31
CA PHE A 156 7.83 5.74 -12.40
C PHE A 156 6.56 6.52 -12.04
N HIS A 157 5.43 5.81 -12.03
CA HIS A 157 4.16 6.37 -11.54
C HIS A 157 4.27 6.64 -10.05
N SER A 158 4.15 7.90 -9.65
CA SER A 158 4.57 8.36 -8.33
C SER A 158 3.70 7.75 -7.23
N ASN A 159 2.39 7.82 -7.36
CA ASN A 159 1.47 7.34 -6.33
C ASN A 159 1.39 5.81 -6.23
N THR A 160 1.87 5.08 -7.25
CA THR A 160 2.05 3.61 -7.14
C THR A 160 3.15 3.26 -6.15
N HIS A 161 4.21 4.06 -6.11
CA HIS A 161 5.45 3.71 -5.44
C HIS A 161 5.58 4.31 -4.05
N ILE A 162 5.04 5.51 -3.79
CA ILE A 162 5.10 6.14 -2.45
C ILE A 162 4.49 5.21 -1.37
N PRO A 163 3.32 4.57 -1.56
CA PRO A 163 2.77 3.64 -0.57
C PRO A 163 3.64 2.41 -0.28
N VAL A 164 4.47 1.98 -1.23
CA VAL A 164 5.43 0.89 -1.00
C VAL A 164 6.51 1.34 -0.02
N VAL A 165 6.96 2.61 -0.12
CA VAL A 165 7.91 3.20 0.84
C VAL A 165 7.29 3.37 2.23
N VAL A 166 6.00 3.73 2.31
CA VAL A 166 5.27 3.74 3.58
C VAL A 166 5.31 2.36 4.25
N GLY A 167 5.06 1.29 3.49
CA GLY A 167 5.18 -0.06 4.03
C GLY A 167 6.62 -0.48 4.35
N ALA A 168 7.61 0.06 3.62
CA ALA A 168 9.02 -0.10 3.95
C ALA A 168 9.33 0.48 5.34
N GLN A 169 8.80 1.66 5.67
CA GLN A 169 8.93 2.23 7.02
C GLN A 169 8.29 1.36 8.07
N MET A 170 7.06 0.91 7.83
CA MET A 170 6.35 0.03 8.75
C MET A 170 7.14 -1.26 9.01
N ARG A 171 7.80 -1.82 8.00
CA ARG A 171 8.71 -2.97 8.20
C ARG A 171 9.83 -2.65 9.19
N TYR A 172 10.46 -1.49 9.08
CA TYR A 172 11.51 -1.09 10.05
C TYR A 172 10.94 -1.01 11.47
N GLU A 173 9.75 -0.43 11.65
CA GLU A 173 9.12 -0.32 12.97
C GLU A 173 8.76 -1.68 13.57
N VAL A 174 8.32 -2.61 12.73
CA VAL A 174 7.96 -3.97 13.13
C VAL A 174 9.18 -4.85 13.42
N THR A 175 10.23 -4.74 12.62
CA THR A 175 11.34 -5.72 12.60
C THR A 175 12.67 -5.18 13.12
N GLY A 176 12.84 -3.87 13.18
CA GLY A 176 14.12 -3.21 13.46
C GLY A 176 15.13 -3.26 12.29
N ASP A 177 14.73 -3.70 11.10
CA ASP A 177 15.62 -3.81 9.94
C ASP A 177 16.07 -2.43 9.43
N VAL A 178 17.29 -2.03 9.85
CA VAL A 178 17.84 -0.68 9.59
C VAL A 178 17.98 -0.33 8.12
N ILE A 179 18.04 -1.32 7.22
CA ILE A 179 18.06 -1.07 5.76
C ILE A 179 16.77 -0.36 5.34
N TYR A 180 15.64 -0.70 5.96
CA TYR A 180 14.35 -0.12 5.62
C TYR A 180 14.18 1.31 6.15
N LYS A 181 14.81 1.65 7.28
CA LYS A 181 14.97 3.06 7.71
C LYS A 181 15.79 3.85 6.68
N GLN A 182 16.89 3.28 6.19
CA GLN A 182 17.74 3.93 5.18
C GLN A 182 17.02 4.12 3.84
N ILE A 183 16.25 3.12 3.38
CA ILE A 183 15.42 3.20 2.18
C ILE A 183 14.46 4.39 2.25
N ALA A 184 13.70 4.49 3.35
CA ALA A 184 12.71 5.56 3.51
C ALA A 184 13.35 6.95 3.61
N THR A 185 14.45 7.07 4.36
CA THR A 185 15.21 8.31 4.49
C THR A 185 15.76 8.76 3.13
N SER A 186 16.38 7.83 2.40
CA SER A 186 16.95 8.10 1.07
C SER A 186 15.88 8.54 0.07
N PHE A 187 14.70 7.93 0.13
CA PHE A 187 13.56 8.34 -0.71
C PHE A 187 13.06 9.74 -0.36
N MET A 188 12.88 10.05 0.92
CA MET A 188 12.50 11.40 1.37
C MET A 188 13.50 12.45 0.89
N ASP A 189 14.80 12.23 1.11
CA ASP A 189 15.85 13.17 0.73
C ASP A 189 15.91 13.36 -0.79
N MET A 190 15.73 12.28 -1.55
CA MET A 190 15.65 12.31 -3.00
C MET A 190 14.46 13.16 -3.47
N ILE A 191 13.24 12.86 -3.02
CA ILE A 191 12.05 13.61 -3.42
C ILE A 191 12.19 15.10 -3.09
N ASN A 192 12.61 15.42 -1.86
CA ASN A 192 12.78 16.81 -1.41
C ASN A 192 13.86 17.57 -2.18
N SER A 193 14.94 16.92 -2.59
CA SER A 193 16.08 17.58 -3.23
C SER A 193 16.00 17.65 -4.75
N SER A 194 15.23 16.78 -5.40
CA SER A 194 15.22 16.66 -6.87
C SER A 194 13.86 16.52 -7.55
N HIS A 195 12.77 16.20 -6.84
CA HIS A 195 11.45 15.91 -7.45
C HIS A 195 10.26 16.68 -6.87
N SER A 196 10.47 17.57 -5.91
CA SER A 196 9.41 18.40 -5.30
C SER A 196 9.34 19.82 -5.87
N TYR A 197 8.11 20.30 -6.08
CA TYR A 197 7.82 21.72 -6.31
C TYR A 197 7.90 22.51 -5.00
N ALA A 198 7.93 23.84 -5.12
CA ALA A 198 7.92 24.75 -3.97
C ALA A 198 6.68 24.59 -3.05
N THR A 199 5.59 24.00 -3.55
CA THR A 199 4.38 23.68 -2.80
C THR A 199 4.48 22.40 -1.97
N GLY A 200 5.57 21.64 -2.10
CA GLY A 200 5.77 20.33 -1.46
C GLY A 200 5.18 19.14 -2.22
N GLY A 201 4.43 19.39 -3.29
CA GLY A 201 3.96 18.33 -4.19
C GLY A 201 5.07 17.84 -5.13
N THR A 202 4.88 16.68 -5.74
CA THR A 202 5.81 16.05 -6.68
C THR A 202 5.08 15.61 -7.95
N SER A 203 5.82 15.24 -9.00
CA SER A 203 5.32 14.62 -10.25
C SER A 203 4.55 15.55 -11.21
N ALA A 204 4.51 15.16 -12.48
CA ALA A 204 3.70 15.80 -13.52
C ALA A 204 3.06 14.70 -14.37
N GLY A 205 1.75 14.80 -14.63
CA GLY A 205 0.97 13.75 -15.29
C GLY A 205 1.01 12.42 -14.53
N GLU A 206 1.13 12.46 -13.19
CA GLU A 206 1.26 11.30 -12.29
C GLU A 206 2.63 10.58 -12.29
N PHE A 207 3.60 11.01 -13.10
CA PHE A 207 4.93 10.39 -13.17
C PHE A 207 6.04 11.32 -12.66
N TRP A 208 7.08 10.72 -12.06
CA TRP A 208 8.33 11.42 -11.84
C TRP A 208 9.07 11.60 -13.17
N SER A 209 9.72 12.74 -13.34
CA SER A 209 10.58 13.03 -14.48
C SER A 209 12.05 13.03 -14.06
N ASP A 210 12.95 13.39 -14.96
CA ASP A 210 14.37 13.51 -14.61
C ASP A 210 14.60 14.49 -13.45
N PRO A 211 15.54 14.19 -12.54
CA PRO A 211 15.76 14.96 -11.33
C PRO A 211 16.17 16.40 -11.63
N LYS A 212 15.67 17.35 -10.84
CA LYS A 212 15.96 18.79 -10.96
C LYS A 212 15.54 19.40 -12.31
N ARG A 213 14.58 18.77 -13.00
CA ARG A 213 14.02 19.25 -14.28
C ARG A 213 12.53 19.60 -14.21
N LEU A 214 11.95 19.75 -13.03
CA LEU A 214 10.49 19.98 -12.84
C LEU A 214 9.93 21.14 -13.68
N ALA A 215 10.70 22.22 -13.88
CA ALA A 215 10.26 23.36 -14.69
C ALA A 215 9.97 22.97 -16.16
N ALA A 216 10.64 21.94 -16.68
CA ALA A 216 10.47 21.46 -18.05
C ALA A 216 9.21 20.60 -18.24
N THR A 217 8.60 20.13 -17.15
CA THR A 217 7.42 19.25 -17.17
C THR A 217 6.16 19.94 -16.65
N LEU A 218 6.22 21.24 -16.37
CA LEU A 218 5.08 22.02 -15.90
C LEU A 218 3.90 21.95 -16.86
N SER A 219 2.76 21.50 -16.33
CA SER A 219 1.50 21.37 -17.05
C SER A 219 0.30 21.77 -16.18
N ALA A 220 -0.93 21.50 -16.62
CA ALA A 220 -2.11 21.61 -15.78
C ALA A 220 -2.26 20.43 -14.79
N GLU A 221 -1.45 19.37 -14.94
CA GLU A 221 -1.55 18.10 -14.22
C GLU A 221 -0.31 17.86 -13.34
N ASN A 222 0.13 18.88 -12.60
CA ASN A 222 1.25 18.76 -11.66
C ASN A 222 0.74 18.43 -10.25
N ALA A 223 1.56 17.77 -9.45
CA ALA A 223 1.33 17.63 -8.01
C ALA A 223 -0.02 16.99 -7.65
N GLU A 224 -0.26 15.78 -8.15
CA GLU A 224 -1.43 14.98 -7.77
C GLU A 224 -1.55 14.86 -6.24
N SER A 225 -2.72 15.18 -5.68
CA SER A 225 -2.93 15.26 -4.23
C SER A 225 -2.63 13.95 -3.48
N CYS A 226 -2.84 12.78 -4.10
CA CYS A 226 -2.53 11.49 -3.47
C CYS A 226 -1.04 11.34 -3.16
N THR A 227 -0.17 11.86 -4.06
CA THR A 227 1.27 11.85 -3.83
C THR A 227 1.62 12.65 -2.57
N THR A 228 1.02 13.83 -2.40
CA THR A 228 1.24 14.68 -1.22
C THR A 228 0.74 13.99 0.05
N TYR A 229 -0.47 13.41 0.03
CA TYR A 229 -1.00 12.65 1.15
C TYR A 229 -0.08 11.49 1.56
N ASN A 230 0.40 10.70 0.61
CA ASN A 230 1.28 9.58 0.91
C ASN A 230 2.69 10.04 1.32
N MET A 231 3.21 11.14 0.76
CA MET A 231 4.48 11.72 1.23
C MET A 231 4.37 12.22 2.67
N LEU A 232 3.24 12.77 3.08
CA LEU A 232 3.01 13.12 4.49
C LEU A 232 3.04 11.89 5.39
N LYS A 233 2.52 10.73 4.95
CA LYS A 233 2.72 9.47 5.69
C LYS A 233 4.21 9.13 5.82
N VAL A 234 4.98 9.30 4.75
CA VAL A 234 6.44 9.06 4.78
C VAL A 234 7.14 9.99 5.77
N TYR A 235 6.77 11.28 5.81
CA TYR A 235 7.40 12.24 6.72
C TYR A 235 6.99 12.08 8.19
N ASN A 236 5.81 11.52 8.47
CA ASN A 236 5.23 11.51 9.81
C ASN A 236 5.67 10.31 10.68
N TYR A 237 6.40 9.34 10.13
CA TYR A 237 6.90 8.24 10.94
C TYR A 237 8.06 8.71 11.83
N GLU A 238 7.85 8.62 13.15
CA GLU A 238 8.82 8.97 14.21
C GLU A 238 10.19 8.29 14.01
N ALA A 239 10.22 7.19 13.25
CA ALA A 239 11.38 6.39 12.91
C ALA A 239 12.51 7.11 12.13
N ILE A 240 12.26 8.26 11.48
CA ILE A 240 13.30 8.95 10.68
C ILE A 240 14.09 9.99 11.50
N LEU A 241 13.53 10.50 12.61
CA LEU A 241 14.23 11.39 13.54
C LEU A 241 15.04 10.62 14.59
#